data_AF-A0A166IIF6-F1
#
_entry.id   AF-A0A166IIF6-F1
#
_cell.length_a   1.000
_cell.length_b   1.000
_cell.length_c   1.000
_cell.angle_alpha   90.00
_cell.angle_beta   90.00
_cell.angle_gamma   90.00
#
_symmetry.space_group_name_H-M   'P 1'
#
loop_
_entity.id
_entity.type
_entity.pdbx_description
1 polymer ?
#
loop_
_entity_poly.entity_id
_entity_poly.type
_entity_poly.pdbx_seq_one_letter_code
_entity_poly.pdbx_strand_id
1 'polypeptide(L)'
;MPNSRYLGLLALVAVALALYFGRTDPRINVLVSPYLAKLQPSAAPAPHTPRASASNVPGAFTRKIVAIGDLHGDLPNALKVLHMAGVTDEHGDWAGAIDFLVQTGHIVDRYVYPSEIETFGSVAARQKMLSTGRIGRAWAQNYTSAGRLPLHPSLGPPNTDSAPPAPGSGAAQPQTPLSHAALSFVHGGLAPAYPQLTPYPSAINALGATLLAKLHAQMPQPPPHPPHAYPALPPGTTRAEERFVGGDGPLWYRGWAVDPEREACAKVDAELVPRRGYRVPYAGPISSLSF
;
A
#
# COMPACT_ATOMS: atom_id res chain seq x y z
N MET A 1 2.02 60.71 28.80
CA MET A 1 1.42 59.83 27.76
C MET A 1 2.10 60.13 26.42
N PRO A 2 2.99 59.28 25.90
CA PRO A 2 3.50 59.41 24.55
C PRO A 2 2.50 58.82 23.54
N ASN A 3 2.28 59.53 22.44
CA ASN A 3 1.24 59.28 21.45
C ASN A 3 1.35 57.90 20.77
N SER A 4 0.29 57.09 20.90
CA SER A 4 0.08 55.75 20.30
C SER A 4 0.34 55.70 18.78
N ARG A 5 0.24 56.83 18.08
CA ARG A 5 0.51 56.94 16.63
C ARG A 5 1.98 56.74 16.25
N TYR A 6 2.94 56.99 17.15
CA TYR A 6 4.37 56.77 16.87
C TYR A 6 4.80 55.31 17.12
N LEU A 7 4.11 54.57 17.98
CA LEU A 7 4.38 53.14 18.20
C LEU A 7 4.02 52.29 16.98
N GLY A 8 2.90 52.60 16.30
CA GLY A 8 2.53 51.91 15.06
C GLY A 8 3.52 52.15 13.92
N LEU A 9 4.04 53.37 13.81
CA LEU A 9 5.03 53.73 12.79
C LEU A 9 6.39 53.06 13.06
N LEU A 10 6.84 53.03 14.32
CA LEU A 10 8.09 52.34 14.71
C LEU A 10 8.00 50.83 14.50
N ALA A 11 6.85 50.20 14.78
CA ALA A 11 6.65 48.77 14.52
C ALA A 11 6.67 48.44 13.02
N LEU A 12 6.04 49.26 12.18
CA LEU A 12 6.06 49.08 10.72
C LEU A 12 7.46 49.31 10.13
N VAL A 13 8.21 50.30 10.63
CA VAL A 13 9.60 50.53 10.23
C VAL A 13 10.49 49.36 10.67
N ALA A 14 10.29 48.80 11.87
CA ALA A 14 11.04 47.63 12.32
C ALA A 14 10.76 46.37 11.47
N VAL A 15 9.51 46.14 11.08
CA VAL A 15 9.14 45.01 10.18
C VAL A 15 9.68 45.24 8.78
N ALA A 16 9.60 46.46 8.25
CA ALA A 16 10.15 46.80 6.94
C ALA A 16 11.68 46.67 6.91
N LEU A 17 12.39 47.10 7.95
CA LEU A 17 13.84 46.94 8.07
C LEU A 17 14.23 45.47 8.27
N ALA A 18 13.45 44.68 9.00
CA ALA A 18 13.68 43.23 9.14
C ALA A 18 13.50 42.48 7.81
N LEU A 19 12.50 42.86 7.01
CA LEU A 19 12.29 42.28 5.67
C LEU A 19 13.31 42.78 4.64
N TYR A 20 13.79 44.02 4.78
CA TYR A 20 14.78 44.63 3.90
C TYR A 20 16.19 44.09 4.15
N PHE A 21 16.64 44.04 5.41
CA PHE A 21 17.96 43.50 5.77
C PHE A 21 17.99 41.97 5.86
N GLY A 22 16.85 41.30 6.09
CA GLY A 22 16.74 39.85 6.05
C GLY A 22 16.93 39.23 4.66
N ARG A 23 16.93 40.06 3.60
CA ARG A 23 17.15 39.61 2.21
C ARG A 23 18.58 39.78 1.70
N THR A 24 19.51 40.39 2.47
CA THR A 24 20.81 40.81 1.90
C THR A 24 22.07 40.44 2.70
N ASP A 25 22.03 39.55 3.69
CA ASP A 25 23.28 39.06 4.32
C ASP A 25 23.27 37.55 4.62
N PRO A 26 24.09 36.73 3.92
CA PRO A 26 24.18 35.29 4.14
C PRO A 26 24.95 34.90 5.43
N ARG A 27 25.27 35.85 6.31
CA ARG A 27 26.09 35.59 7.52
C ARG A 27 25.33 35.61 8.86
N ILE A 28 24.02 35.88 8.87
CA ILE A 28 23.19 35.68 10.08
C ILE A 28 22.60 34.26 10.06
N ASN A 29 23.50 33.27 10.15
CA ASN A 29 23.16 31.91 10.55
C ASN A 29 23.42 31.81 12.06
N VAL A 30 22.43 32.23 12.86
CA VAL A 30 22.47 32.03 14.31
C VAL A 30 21.56 30.86 14.67
N LEU A 31 22.21 29.74 15.00
CA LEU A 31 21.72 28.65 15.85
C LEU A 31 20.37 28.03 15.48
N VAL A 32 20.27 27.54 14.25
CA VAL A 32 19.33 26.47 13.93
C VAL A 32 20.10 25.14 14.03
N SER A 33 19.80 24.42 15.12
CA SER A 33 20.21 23.06 15.52
C SER A 33 20.91 22.19 14.46
N PRO A 34 21.96 21.41 14.82
CA PRO A 34 22.60 20.43 13.92
C PRO A 34 21.65 19.33 13.39
N TYR A 35 20.38 19.31 13.83
CA TYR A 35 19.34 18.42 13.31
C TYR A 35 18.62 18.93 12.05
N LEU A 36 18.68 20.23 11.72
CA LEU A 36 17.95 20.78 10.54
C LEU A 36 18.81 20.83 9.26
N ALA A 37 20.13 20.66 9.35
CA ALA A 37 21.01 20.49 8.19
C ALA A 37 20.83 19.12 7.49
N LYS A 38 20.15 18.15 8.11
CA LYS A 38 19.79 16.87 7.51
C LYS A 38 18.47 16.88 6.73
N LEU A 39 17.77 18.01 6.68
CA LEU A 39 16.51 18.19 5.96
C LEU A 39 16.63 19.22 4.83
N GLN A 40 17.78 19.27 4.16
CA GLN A 40 17.76 19.77 2.78
C GLN A 40 16.89 18.80 1.97
N PRO A 41 15.87 19.27 1.24
CA PRO A 41 15.25 18.43 0.23
C PRO A 41 16.38 18.00 -0.70
N SER A 42 16.70 16.70 -0.68
CA SER A 42 17.53 16.12 -1.73
C SER A 42 16.94 16.62 -3.03
N ALA A 43 17.76 17.26 -3.88
CA ALA A 43 17.35 17.68 -5.20
C ALA A 43 16.45 16.61 -5.79
N ALA A 44 15.28 17.01 -6.30
CA ALA A 44 14.38 16.10 -6.99
C ALA A 44 15.24 15.24 -7.93
N PRO A 45 15.13 13.90 -7.89
CA PRO A 45 15.90 13.07 -8.80
C PRO A 45 15.70 13.64 -10.19
N ALA A 46 16.80 13.89 -10.91
CA ALA A 46 16.75 14.33 -12.29
C ALA A 46 15.72 13.46 -13.03
N PRO A 47 14.92 14.03 -13.96
CA PRO A 47 13.93 13.26 -14.71
C PRO A 47 14.61 11.98 -15.17
N HIS A 48 14.03 10.84 -14.78
CA HIS A 48 14.62 9.54 -15.06
C HIS A 48 14.79 9.42 -16.57
N THR A 49 16.01 9.68 -17.07
CA THR A 49 16.40 9.23 -18.39
C THR A 49 16.13 7.73 -18.38
N PRO A 50 15.31 7.19 -19.29
CA PRO A 50 15.06 5.76 -19.34
C PRO A 50 16.43 5.09 -19.31
N ARG A 51 16.71 4.35 -18.23
CA ARG A 51 17.94 3.57 -18.14
C ARG A 51 17.91 2.69 -19.38
N ALA A 52 18.92 2.86 -20.25
CA ALA A 52 19.05 2.11 -21.48
C ALA A 52 18.68 0.66 -21.20
N SER A 53 17.74 0.16 -22.00
CA SER A 53 17.12 -1.17 -21.89
C SER A 53 18.12 -2.16 -21.34
N ALA A 54 17.74 -2.85 -20.26
CA ALA A 54 18.48 -3.98 -19.74
C ALA A 54 19.02 -4.79 -20.91
N SER A 55 20.33 -5.04 -20.92
CA SER A 55 21.06 -5.74 -21.97
C SER A 55 20.16 -6.73 -22.70
N ASN A 56 19.99 -6.56 -24.02
CA ASN A 56 19.27 -7.51 -24.89
C ASN A 56 20.07 -8.82 -24.94
N VAL A 57 20.06 -9.57 -23.84
CA VAL A 57 20.46 -10.97 -23.81
C VAL A 57 19.27 -11.73 -24.38
N PRO A 58 19.41 -12.43 -25.51
CA PRO A 58 18.33 -13.24 -26.07
C PRO A 58 17.78 -14.21 -25.01
N GLY A 59 16.48 -14.12 -24.73
CA GLY A 59 15.80 -14.92 -23.70
C GLY A 59 15.76 -14.30 -22.29
N ALA A 60 16.33 -13.11 -22.07
CA ALA A 60 16.17 -12.39 -20.81
C ALA A 60 14.73 -11.85 -20.67
N PHE A 61 14.12 -12.15 -19.54
CA PHE A 61 12.77 -11.70 -19.18
C PHE A 61 12.86 -10.65 -18.08
N THR A 62 12.23 -9.48 -18.29
CA THR A 62 12.21 -8.38 -17.31
C THR A 62 10.77 -8.05 -16.95
N ARG A 63 10.51 -7.82 -15.65
CA ARG A 63 9.27 -7.21 -15.15
C ARG A 63 9.58 -5.98 -14.32
N LYS A 64 8.80 -4.93 -14.47
CA LYS A 64 8.83 -3.74 -13.62
C LYS A 64 7.66 -3.74 -12.66
N ILE A 65 7.98 -3.90 -11.38
CA ILE A 65 7.04 -3.93 -10.27
C ILE A 65 7.20 -2.62 -9.49
N VAL A 66 6.10 -1.94 -9.22
CA VAL A 66 6.08 -0.75 -8.35
C VAL A 66 5.23 -1.06 -7.13
N ALA A 67 5.79 -0.84 -5.94
CA ALA A 67 5.05 -0.93 -4.68
C ALA A 67 4.86 0.47 -4.10
N ILE A 68 3.64 0.80 -3.71
CA ILE A 68 3.29 2.09 -3.08
C ILE A 68 2.71 1.81 -1.70
N GLY A 69 3.22 2.58 -0.73
CA GLY A 69 2.79 2.56 0.66
C GLY A 69 1.41 3.17 0.89
N ASP A 70 1.15 3.49 2.16
CA ASP A 70 -0.11 4.01 2.65
C ASP A 70 -0.43 5.39 2.04
N LEU A 71 -1.69 5.56 1.60
CA LEU A 71 -2.15 6.79 0.92
C LEU A 71 -3.05 7.64 1.81
N HIS A 72 -3.72 7.03 2.80
CA HIS A 72 -4.54 7.72 3.81
C HIS A 72 -5.60 8.69 3.25
N GLY A 73 -6.14 8.40 2.06
CA GLY A 73 -7.13 9.26 1.40
C GLY A 73 -6.59 10.57 0.83
N ASP A 74 -5.27 10.79 0.83
CA ASP A 74 -4.62 11.99 0.25
C ASP A 74 -4.51 11.88 -1.27
N LEU A 75 -5.64 12.10 -1.95
CA LEU A 75 -5.73 12.00 -3.41
C LEU A 75 -4.69 12.87 -4.15
N PRO A 76 -4.48 14.16 -3.79
CA PRO A 76 -3.49 14.98 -4.48
C PRO A 76 -2.06 14.43 -4.41
N ASN A 77 -1.64 13.91 -3.26
CA ASN A 77 -0.31 13.33 -3.13
C ASN A 77 -0.24 11.91 -3.73
N ALA A 78 -1.32 11.14 -3.66
CA ALA A 78 -1.42 9.85 -4.34
C ALA A 78 -1.21 10.00 -5.86
N LEU A 79 -1.87 10.96 -6.51
CA LEU A 79 -1.70 11.22 -7.94
C LEU A 79 -0.25 11.61 -8.30
N LYS A 80 0.40 12.45 -7.48
CA LYS A 80 1.81 12.81 -7.69
C LYS A 80 2.73 11.59 -7.59
N VAL A 81 2.51 10.72 -6.59
CA VAL A 81 3.33 9.51 -6.39
C VAL A 81 3.12 8.52 -7.54
N LEU A 82 1.87 8.30 -7.96
CA LEU A 82 1.53 7.43 -9.09
C LEU A 82 2.17 7.91 -10.40
N HIS A 83 2.09 9.21 -10.68
CA HIS A 83 2.71 9.81 -11.85
C HIS A 83 4.25 9.73 -11.79
N MET A 84 4.86 10.13 -10.67
CA MET A 84 6.31 10.05 -10.46
C MET A 84 6.86 8.62 -10.61
N ALA A 85 6.10 7.62 -10.16
CA ALA A 85 6.47 6.21 -10.28
C ALA A 85 6.22 5.62 -11.69
N GLY A 86 5.63 6.39 -12.61
CA GLY A 86 5.28 5.95 -13.96
C GLY A 86 4.12 4.94 -13.97
N VAL A 87 3.27 4.97 -12.96
CA VAL A 87 2.03 4.18 -12.90
C VAL A 87 0.96 4.83 -13.77
N THR A 88 0.85 6.15 -13.66
CA THR A 88 -0.10 6.96 -14.42
C THR A 88 0.59 7.97 -15.32
N ASP A 89 -0.04 8.35 -16.42
CA ASP A 89 0.39 9.43 -17.30
C ASP A 89 -0.06 10.80 -16.78
N GLU A 90 0.16 11.84 -17.59
CA GLU A 90 -0.21 13.22 -17.28
C GLU A 90 -1.73 13.47 -17.19
N HIS A 91 -2.54 12.55 -17.71
CA HIS A 91 -4.00 12.56 -17.61
C HIS A 91 -4.52 11.75 -16.41
N GLY A 92 -3.63 11.01 -15.73
CA GLY A 92 -3.99 10.12 -14.63
C GLY A 92 -4.44 8.73 -15.09
N ASP A 93 -4.30 8.43 -16.38
CA ASP A 93 -4.59 7.11 -16.95
C ASP A 93 -3.37 6.19 -16.80
N TRP A 94 -3.56 4.88 -16.92
CA TRP A 94 -2.46 3.92 -16.79
C TRP A 94 -1.38 4.15 -17.87
N ALA A 95 -0.15 4.44 -17.44
CA ALA A 95 0.93 4.82 -18.35
C ALA A 95 1.50 3.65 -19.18
N GLY A 96 1.19 2.40 -18.83
CA GLY A 96 1.77 1.21 -19.49
C GLY A 96 3.26 1.00 -19.21
N ALA A 97 3.90 1.85 -18.40
CA ALA A 97 5.34 1.82 -18.16
C ALA A 97 5.77 0.86 -17.04
N ILE A 98 4.83 0.12 -16.44
CA ILE A 98 5.06 -0.90 -15.42
C ILE A 98 4.18 -2.12 -15.69
N ASP A 99 4.59 -3.29 -15.20
CA ASP A 99 3.84 -4.54 -15.38
C ASP A 99 2.90 -4.85 -14.20
N PHE A 100 3.28 -4.41 -12.99
CA PHE A 100 2.53 -4.76 -11.79
C PHE A 100 2.62 -3.66 -10.72
N LEU A 101 1.46 -3.20 -10.26
CA LEU A 101 1.34 -2.28 -9.12
C LEU A 101 0.98 -3.07 -7.86
N VAL A 102 1.72 -2.85 -6.79
CA VAL A 102 1.45 -3.39 -5.46
C VAL A 102 1.04 -2.24 -4.56
N GLN A 103 -0.21 -2.23 -4.11
CA GLN A 103 -0.71 -1.30 -3.10
C GLN A 103 -0.70 -2.04 -1.77
N THR A 104 0.03 -1.53 -0.78
CA THR A 104 0.30 -2.28 0.46
C THR A 104 -0.70 -2.02 1.59
N GLY A 105 -1.82 -1.36 1.31
CA GLY A 105 -2.92 -1.06 2.24
C GLY A 105 -3.07 0.40 2.64
N HIS A 106 -4.02 0.68 3.53
CA HIS A 106 -4.39 2.05 3.96
C HIS A 106 -4.54 3.04 2.80
N ILE A 107 -5.32 2.64 1.78
CA ILE A 107 -5.66 3.53 0.66
C ILE A 107 -6.50 4.70 1.16
N VAL A 108 -7.48 4.40 2.01
CA VAL A 108 -8.38 5.36 2.64
C VAL A 108 -8.35 5.15 4.15
N ASP A 109 -8.56 6.25 4.88
CA ASP A 109 -8.59 6.21 6.33
C ASP A 109 -9.99 5.95 6.89
N ARG A 110 -9.94 5.48 8.13
CA ARG A 110 -11.11 5.35 9.03
C ARG A 110 -11.63 6.73 9.43
N TYR A 111 -10.69 7.63 9.72
CA TYR A 111 -10.87 9.05 9.85
C TYR A 111 -11.25 9.65 8.51
N VAL A 112 -12.10 10.68 8.52
CA VAL A 112 -12.38 11.47 7.31
C VAL A 112 -11.73 12.82 7.47
N TYR A 113 -10.64 13.04 6.74
CA TYR A 113 -9.93 14.32 6.80
C TYR A 113 -10.71 15.43 6.08
N PRO A 114 -10.50 16.71 6.45
CA PRO A 114 -11.08 17.84 5.73
C PRO A 114 -10.81 17.82 4.22
N SER A 115 -9.62 17.36 3.79
CA SER A 115 -9.25 17.21 2.37
C SER A 115 -10.10 16.16 1.65
N GLU A 116 -10.49 15.08 2.32
CA GLU A 116 -11.43 14.11 1.75
C GLU A 116 -12.85 14.69 1.67
N ILE A 117 -13.27 15.51 2.64
CA ILE A 117 -14.56 16.21 2.56
C ILE A 117 -14.56 17.21 1.41
N GLU A 118 -13.46 17.93 1.19
CA GLU A 118 -13.30 18.81 0.02
C GLU A 118 -13.38 18.01 -1.29
N THR A 119 -12.73 16.85 -1.35
CA THR A 119 -12.73 15.97 -2.53
C THR A 119 -14.11 15.39 -2.85
N PHE A 120 -14.82 14.88 -1.83
CA PHE A 120 -16.09 14.15 -2.03
C PHE A 120 -17.34 14.99 -1.75
N GLY A 121 -17.19 16.19 -1.19
CA GLY A 121 -18.27 17.12 -0.82
C GLY A 121 -18.93 16.84 0.54
N SER A 122 -18.94 15.60 1.02
CA SER A 122 -19.42 15.24 2.36
C SER A 122 -18.98 13.83 2.77
N VAL A 123 -19.09 13.50 4.06
CA VAL A 123 -18.90 12.13 4.56
C VAL A 123 -19.84 11.14 3.86
N ALA A 124 -21.11 11.49 3.69
CA ALA A 124 -22.09 10.62 3.04
C ALA A 124 -21.76 10.39 1.55
N ALA A 125 -21.32 11.45 0.86
CA ALA A 125 -20.89 11.34 -0.54
C ALA A 125 -19.62 10.50 -0.69
N ARG A 126 -18.64 10.65 0.23
CA ARG A 126 -17.45 9.79 0.32
C ARG A 126 -17.85 8.32 0.50
N GLN A 127 -18.68 8.03 1.50
CA GLN A 127 -19.15 6.66 1.77
C GLN A 127 -19.86 6.07 0.57
N LYS A 128 -20.74 6.84 -0.09
CA LYS A 128 -21.41 6.41 -1.32
C LYS A 128 -20.40 6.14 -2.45
N MET A 129 -19.38 6.99 -2.61
CA MET A 129 -18.36 6.83 -3.64
C MET A 129 -17.51 5.56 -3.43
N LEU A 130 -17.11 5.31 -2.19
CA LEU A 130 -16.29 4.15 -1.81
C LEU A 130 -17.07 2.84 -1.75
N SER A 131 -18.37 2.85 -1.47
CA SER A 131 -19.18 1.63 -1.43
C SER A 131 -19.73 1.26 -2.80
N THR A 132 -20.50 2.16 -3.41
CA THR A 132 -21.32 1.85 -4.60
C THR A 132 -20.99 2.74 -5.80
N GLY A 133 -20.20 3.79 -5.61
CA GLY A 133 -19.76 4.71 -6.67
C GLY A 133 -18.68 4.13 -7.57
N ARG A 134 -18.13 4.97 -8.46
CA ARG A 134 -17.13 4.55 -9.46
C ARG A 134 -15.87 3.96 -8.80
N ILE A 135 -15.40 4.55 -7.70
CA ILE A 135 -14.19 4.08 -7.00
C ILE A 135 -14.47 2.72 -6.35
N GLY A 136 -15.54 2.61 -5.57
CA GLY A 136 -15.92 1.35 -4.92
C GLY A 136 -16.11 0.18 -5.88
N ARG A 137 -16.78 0.43 -7.02
CA ARG A 137 -16.95 -0.58 -8.08
C ARG A 137 -15.63 -0.97 -8.74
N ALA A 138 -14.78 0.01 -9.05
CA ALA A 138 -13.47 -0.26 -9.63
C ALA A 138 -12.60 -1.11 -8.70
N TRP A 139 -12.60 -0.82 -7.39
CA TRP A 139 -11.91 -1.64 -6.40
C TRP A 139 -12.49 -3.04 -6.29
N ALA A 140 -13.82 -3.16 -6.19
CA ALA A 140 -14.47 -4.48 -6.10
C ALA A 140 -14.19 -5.38 -7.31
N GLN A 141 -13.96 -4.79 -8.49
CA GLN A 141 -13.70 -5.54 -9.73
C GLN A 141 -12.22 -5.88 -9.93
N ASN A 142 -11.30 -5.01 -9.48
CA ASN A 142 -9.90 -5.09 -9.88
C ASN A 142 -8.92 -5.33 -8.73
N TYR A 143 -9.36 -5.24 -7.47
CA TYR A 143 -8.48 -5.37 -6.32
C TYR A 143 -8.43 -6.81 -5.78
N THR A 144 -7.22 -7.32 -5.56
CA THR A 144 -6.98 -8.64 -4.96
C THR A 144 -6.32 -8.49 -3.59
N SER A 145 -6.78 -9.24 -2.59
CA SER A 145 -6.19 -9.25 -1.24
C SER A 145 -4.85 -9.99 -1.16
N ALA A 146 -4.61 -10.92 -2.08
CA ALA A 146 -3.37 -11.67 -2.23
C ALA A 146 -2.98 -11.75 -3.72
N GLY A 147 -1.68 -11.63 -3.98
CA GLY A 147 -1.11 -11.64 -5.31
C GLY A 147 -0.04 -12.71 -5.46
N ARG A 148 -0.11 -13.51 -6.53
CA ARG A 148 0.99 -14.38 -6.98
C ARG A 148 1.56 -13.81 -8.27
N LEU A 149 2.83 -13.45 -8.27
CA LEU A 149 3.51 -12.92 -9.46
C LEU A 149 4.63 -13.86 -9.91
N PRO A 150 4.38 -14.69 -10.94
CA PRO A 150 5.43 -15.49 -11.55
C PRO A 150 6.59 -14.64 -12.08
N LEU A 151 7.81 -15.06 -11.80
CA LEU A 151 9.03 -14.44 -12.35
C LEU A 151 9.40 -15.02 -13.72
N HIS A 152 8.73 -16.07 -14.16
CA HIS A 152 8.92 -16.67 -15.48
C HIS A 152 7.56 -17.03 -16.14
N PRO A 153 7.36 -16.77 -17.46
CA PRO A 153 6.10 -17.03 -18.14
C PRO A 153 5.62 -18.49 -18.11
N SER A 154 6.52 -19.46 -18.00
CA SER A 154 6.16 -20.89 -17.94
C SER A 154 5.32 -21.28 -16.73
N LEU A 155 5.22 -20.42 -15.72
CA LEU A 155 4.47 -20.64 -14.48
C LEU A 155 3.05 -20.02 -14.53
N GLY A 156 2.65 -19.51 -15.69
CA GLY A 156 1.33 -18.92 -15.95
C GLY A 156 1.26 -17.40 -15.73
N PRO A 157 0.08 -16.81 -15.96
CA PRO A 157 -0.16 -15.39 -15.69
C PRO A 157 -0.18 -15.08 -14.18
N PRO A 158 -0.07 -13.79 -13.79
CA PRO A 158 -0.29 -13.35 -12.42
C PRO A 158 -1.59 -13.90 -11.84
N ASN A 159 -1.59 -14.22 -10.55
CA ASN A 159 -2.73 -14.77 -9.79
C ASN A 159 -3.24 -16.14 -10.26
N THR A 160 -2.51 -16.83 -11.13
CA THR A 160 -2.76 -18.27 -11.37
C THR A 160 -2.42 -19.04 -10.12
N ASP A 161 -3.34 -19.90 -9.68
CA ASP A 161 -3.12 -20.71 -8.50
C ASP A 161 -1.88 -21.59 -8.62
N SER A 162 -1.22 -21.77 -7.50
CA SER A 162 -0.11 -22.72 -7.43
C SER A 162 -0.69 -24.13 -7.45
N ALA A 163 -0.27 -24.95 -8.40
CA ALA A 163 -0.77 -26.31 -8.52
C ALA A 163 -0.49 -27.09 -7.23
N PRO A 164 -1.49 -27.68 -6.57
CA PRO A 164 -1.22 -28.62 -5.49
C PRO A 164 -0.46 -29.82 -6.06
N PRO A 165 0.42 -30.48 -5.29
CA PRO A 165 0.91 -31.80 -5.67
C PRO A 165 -0.31 -32.71 -5.88
N ALA A 166 -0.42 -33.34 -7.06
CA ALA A 166 -1.59 -34.13 -7.41
C ALA A 166 -1.76 -35.30 -6.41
N PRO A 167 -2.93 -35.44 -5.76
CA PRO A 167 -3.14 -36.54 -4.84
C PRO A 167 -3.20 -37.86 -5.62
N GLY A 168 -2.33 -38.81 -5.25
CA GLY A 168 -2.30 -40.16 -5.83
C GLY A 168 -1.29 -40.40 -6.96
N SER A 169 -0.62 -39.36 -7.48
CA SER A 169 0.56 -39.58 -8.32
C SER A 169 1.76 -39.73 -7.39
N GLY A 170 2.28 -40.94 -7.22
CA GLY A 170 3.60 -41.16 -6.61
C GLY A 170 4.76 -40.44 -7.34
N ALA A 171 4.46 -39.70 -8.41
CA ALA A 171 5.34 -38.73 -9.03
C ALA A 171 5.20 -37.38 -8.31
N ALA A 172 6.27 -36.95 -7.63
CA ALA A 172 6.49 -35.54 -7.37
C ALA A 172 6.29 -34.78 -8.69
N GLN A 173 5.46 -33.71 -8.69
CA GLN A 173 5.46 -32.74 -9.78
C GLN A 173 6.92 -32.44 -10.14
N PRO A 174 7.34 -32.52 -11.42
CA PRO A 174 8.73 -32.29 -11.79
C PRO A 174 9.14 -30.97 -11.19
N GLN A 175 9.98 -31.02 -10.15
CA GLN A 175 10.49 -29.84 -9.48
C GLN A 175 11.49 -29.23 -10.44
N THR A 176 10.97 -28.52 -11.43
CA THR A 176 11.81 -27.74 -12.33
C THR A 176 12.50 -26.68 -11.49
N PRO A 177 13.73 -26.26 -11.82
CA PRO A 177 14.41 -25.20 -11.09
C PRO A 177 13.60 -23.90 -10.94
N LEU A 178 12.60 -23.71 -11.82
CA LEU A 178 11.72 -22.55 -11.84
C LEU A 178 10.37 -22.77 -11.15
N SER A 179 10.03 -23.96 -10.65
CA SER A 179 8.71 -24.22 -10.04
C SER A 179 8.37 -23.24 -8.91
N HIS A 180 9.41 -22.74 -8.24
CA HIS A 180 9.34 -21.80 -7.12
C HIS A 180 9.66 -20.34 -7.48
N ALA A 181 9.80 -20.00 -8.77
CA ALA A 181 10.17 -18.65 -9.21
C ALA A 181 8.94 -17.73 -9.29
N ALA A 182 8.36 -17.39 -8.14
CA ALA A 182 7.24 -16.45 -8.03
C ALA A 182 7.33 -15.61 -6.75
N LEU A 183 6.75 -14.41 -6.77
CA LEU A 183 6.58 -13.54 -5.61
C LEU A 183 5.17 -13.67 -5.04
N SER A 184 5.05 -13.62 -3.71
CA SER A 184 3.77 -13.51 -2.99
C SER A 184 3.63 -12.10 -2.46
N PHE A 185 2.49 -11.47 -2.76
CA PHE A 185 2.06 -10.22 -2.18
C PHE A 185 0.82 -10.46 -1.32
N VAL A 186 0.83 -9.96 -0.08
CA VAL A 186 -0.32 -9.94 0.81
C VAL A 186 -0.26 -8.67 1.64
N HIS A 187 -1.42 -8.17 2.08
CA HIS A 187 -1.46 -6.93 2.85
C HIS A 187 -0.71 -7.03 4.19
N GLY A 188 -1.02 -8.02 5.01
CA GLY A 188 -0.34 -8.25 6.28
C GLY A 188 0.72 -9.35 6.16
N GLY A 189 0.27 -10.59 6.15
CA GLY A 189 1.16 -11.75 6.12
C GLY A 189 0.41 -13.06 6.08
N LEU A 190 1.08 -14.13 5.67
CA LEU A 190 0.46 -15.46 5.64
C LEU A 190 0.84 -16.22 6.90
N ALA A 191 -0.07 -16.39 7.84
CA ALA A 191 0.20 -17.22 9.01
C ALA A 191 0.43 -18.67 8.59
N PRO A 192 1.43 -19.38 9.16
CA PRO A 192 1.70 -20.79 8.83
C PRO A 192 0.47 -21.68 8.95
N ALA A 193 -0.35 -21.46 9.99
CA ALA A 193 -1.55 -22.25 10.28
C ALA A 193 -2.85 -21.67 9.67
N TYR A 194 -2.76 -20.74 8.71
CA TYR A 194 -3.95 -20.18 8.07
C TYR A 194 -4.66 -21.26 7.20
N PRO A 195 -5.94 -21.58 7.44
CA PRO A 195 -6.58 -22.72 6.81
C PRO A 195 -6.94 -22.45 5.34
N GLN A 196 -7.36 -21.23 4.99
CA GLN A 196 -7.70 -20.86 3.61
C GLN A 196 -6.48 -20.36 2.82
N LEU A 197 -5.30 -20.94 3.07
CA LEU A 197 -4.08 -20.60 2.33
C LEU A 197 -4.12 -21.13 0.90
N THR A 198 -4.76 -22.29 0.68
CA THR A 198 -4.76 -23.01 -0.60
C THR A 198 -6.17 -23.25 -1.10
N PRO A 199 -6.44 -23.16 -2.42
CA PRO A 199 -5.50 -22.76 -3.46
C PRO A 199 -5.05 -21.29 -3.34
N TYR A 200 -3.77 -21.03 -3.58
CA TYR A 200 -3.18 -19.69 -3.46
C TYR A 200 -2.91 -19.07 -4.84
N PRO A 201 -3.36 -17.82 -5.11
CA PRO A 201 -3.99 -16.87 -4.18
C PRO A 201 -5.53 -16.88 -4.14
N SER A 202 -6.19 -17.69 -4.98
CA SER A 202 -7.64 -17.55 -5.24
C SER A 202 -8.52 -17.74 -4.00
N ALA A 203 -8.18 -18.62 -3.06
CA ALA A 203 -8.96 -18.83 -1.85
C ALA A 203 -9.01 -17.57 -0.96
N ILE A 204 -7.89 -16.87 -0.84
CA ILE A 204 -7.80 -15.62 -0.08
C ILE A 204 -8.57 -14.51 -0.79
N ASN A 205 -8.42 -14.42 -2.11
CA ASN A 205 -9.13 -13.41 -2.91
C ASN A 205 -10.64 -13.62 -2.91
N ALA A 206 -11.12 -14.86 -2.87
CA ALA A 206 -12.53 -15.18 -2.75
C ALA A 206 -13.10 -14.66 -1.41
N LEU A 207 -12.40 -14.86 -0.29
CA LEU A 207 -12.80 -14.31 1.02
C LEU A 207 -12.82 -12.78 1.03
N GLY A 208 -11.81 -12.15 0.43
CA GLY A 208 -11.75 -10.70 0.29
C GLY A 208 -12.94 -10.16 -0.51
N ALA A 209 -13.28 -10.81 -1.62
CA ALA A 209 -14.40 -10.43 -2.48
C ALA A 209 -15.75 -10.59 -1.79
N THR A 210 -15.99 -11.70 -1.08
CA THR A 210 -17.27 -11.92 -0.38
C THR A 210 -17.45 -10.95 0.78
N LEU A 211 -16.39 -10.68 1.55
CA LEU A 211 -16.43 -9.73 2.64
C LEU A 211 -16.65 -8.30 2.13
N LEU A 212 -15.95 -7.90 1.06
CA LEU A 212 -16.12 -6.59 0.43
C LEU A 212 -17.54 -6.40 -0.08
N ALA A 213 -18.14 -7.42 -0.70
CA ALA A 213 -19.53 -7.38 -1.15
C ALA A 213 -20.50 -7.14 0.03
N LYS A 214 -20.28 -7.77 1.19
CA LYS A 214 -21.08 -7.55 2.40
C LYS A 214 -20.91 -6.14 2.96
N LEU A 215 -19.68 -5.62 2.98
CA LEU A 215 -19.37 -4.25 3.40
C LEU A 215 -20.06 -3.22 2.47
N HIS A 216 -20.04 -3.45 1.16
CA HIS A 216 -20.70 -2.57 0.19
C HIS A 216 -22.23 -2.64 0.27
N ALA A 217 -22.79 -3.82 0.58
CA ALA A 217 -24.23 -4.01 0.71
C ALA A 217 -24.80 -3.47 2.04
N GLN A 218 -23.95 -3.16 3.02
CA GLN A 218 -24.38 -2.65 4.32
C GLN A 218 -25.05 -1.29 4.17
N MET A 219 -26.32 -1.22 4.60
CA MET A 219 -27.12 0.01 4.57
C MET A 219 -27.92 0.14 5.88
N PRO A 220 -27.81 1.28 6.60
CA PRO A 220 -26.87 2.38 6.36
C PRO A 220 -25.41 1.97 6.58
N GLN A 221 -24.48 2.65 5.90
CA GLN A 221 -23.06 2.52 6.19
C GLN A 221 -22.77 3.00 7.62
N PRO A 222 -21.88 2.33 8.39
CA PRO A 222 -21.54 2.78 9.72
C PRO A 222 -20.89 4.16 9.68
N PRO A 223 -21.14 5.03 10.68
CA PRO A 223 -20.52 6.34 10.71
C PRO A 223 -18.99 6.22 10.90
N PRO A 224 -18.19 7.17 10.39
CA PRO A 224 -16.73 7.11 10.51
C PRO A 224 -16.26 7.10 11.96
N HIS A 225 -15.21 6.33 12.23
CA HIS A 225 -14.50 6.36 13.50
C HIS A 225 -13.28 7.25 13.39
N PRO A 226 -13.01 8.16 14.35
CA PRO A 226 -13.79 8.64 15.50
C PRO A 226 -14.74 9.81 15.14
N PRO A 227 -15.68 10.23 16.03
CA PRO A 227 -15.86 9.84 17.44
C PRO A 227 -16.72 8.59 17.63
N HIS A 228 -17.28 8.02 16.57
CA HIS A 228 -18.14 6.86 16.67
C HIS A 228 -17.35 5.61 17.06
N ALA A 229 -18.03 4.64 17.67
CA ALA A 229 -17.42 3.35 17.98
C ALA A 229 -16.94 2.64 16.72
N TYR A 230 -15.95 1.76 16.90
CA TYR A 230 -15.46 0.93 15.81
C TYR A 230 -16.58 0.01 15.29
N PRO A 231 -16.87 0.01 13.98
CA PRO A 231 -17.94 -0.82 13.46
C PRO A 231 -17.61 -2.30 13.62
N ALA A 232 -18.60 -3.08 14.04
CA ALA A 232 -18.53 -4.53 13.95
C ALA A 232 -18.50 -4.99 12.47
N LEU A 233 -18.12 -6.24 12.25
CA LEU A 233 -18.18 -6.86 10.94
C LEU A 233 -19.63 -6.93 10.43
N PRO A 234 -19.85 -6.87 9.11
CA PRO A 234 -21.20 -6.83 8.55
C PRO A 234 -21.99 -8.10 8.93
N PRO A 235 -23.33 -8.01 9.04
CA PRO A 235 -24.16 -9.19 9.30
C PRO A 235 -23.92 -10.30 8.28
N GLY A 236 -23.94 -11.56 8.74
CA GLY A 236 -23.68 -12.72 7.89
C GLY A 236 -22.20 -12.92 7.53
N THR A 237 -21.27 -12.23 8.21
CA THR A 237 -19.84 -12.56 8.15
C THR A 237 -19.63 -13.99 8.66
N THR A 238 -18.88 -14.78 7.89
CA THR A 238 -18.54 -16.16 8.21
C THR A 238 -17.29 -16.21 9.09
N ARG A 239 -17.09 -17.31 9.81
CA ARG A 239 -15.85 -17.54 10.58
C ARG A 239 -14.57 -17.43 9.75
N ALA A 240 -14.62 -17.80 8.47
CA ALA A 240 -13.46 -17.69 7.58
C ALA A 240 -13.14 -16.21 7.24
N GLU A 241 -14.16 -15.38 7.03
CA GLU A 241 -14.01 -13.94 6.82
C GLU A 241 -13.60 -13.20 8.10
N GLU A 242 -14.13 -13.60 9.26
CA GLU A 242 -13.69 -13.09 10.57
C GLU A 242 -12.20 -13.36 10.77
N ARG A 243 -11.75 -14.59 10.50
CA ARG A 243 -10.33 -14.95 10.60
C ARG A 243 -9.48 -14.25 9.54
N PHE A 244 -10.02 -14.02 8.33
CA PHE A 244 -9.32 -13.31 7.25
C PHE A 244 -8.89 -11.90 7.67
N VAL A 245 -9.71 -11.19 8.45
CA VAL A 245 -9.41 -9.88 9.03
C VAL A 245 -8.89 -9.95 10.47
N GLY A 246 -8.75 -11.15 11.04
CA GLY A 246 -8.23 -11.39 12.38
C GLY A 246 -6.72 -11.31 12.46
N GLY A 247 -6.16 -11.30 13.67
CA GLY A 247 -4.71 -11.14 13.91
C GLY A 247 -3.83 -12.23 13.30
N ASP A 248 -4.37 -13.39 12.97
CA ASP A 248 -3.68 -14.46 12.25
C ASP A 248 -4.11 -14.59 10.77
N GLY A 249 -4.92 -13.65 10.29
CA GLY A 249 -5.41 -13.57 8.92
C GLY A 249 -4.50 -12.81 7.96
N PRO A 250 -4.70 -12.96 6.64
CA PRO A 250 -3.90 -12.31 5.61
C PRO A 250 -3.80 -10.79 5.70
N LEU A 251 -4.81 -10.11 6.26
CA LEU A 251 -4.77 -8.64 6.40
C LEU A 251 -3.95 -8.17 7.61
N TRP A 252 -3.86 -8.97 8.68
CA TRP A 252 -3.36 -8.52 9.97
C TRP A 252 -2.24 -9.35 10.58
N TYR A 253 -1.83 -10.47 9.97
CA TYR A 253 -0.70 -11.24 10.49
C TYR A 253 0.59 -10.42 10.51
N ARG A 254 1.30 -10.48 11.63
CA ARG A 254 2.57 -9.76 11.87
C ARG A 254 3.72 -10.66 12.35
N GLY A 255 3.51 -11.98 12.45
CA GLY A 255 4.50 -12.92 13.00
C GLY A 255 5.88 -12.82 12.35
N TRP A 256 5.92 -12.58 11.03
CA TRP A 256 7.15 -12.41 10.26
C TRP A 256 8.01 -11.21 10.66
N ALA A 257 7.41 -10.17 11.23
CA ALA A 257 8.11 -8.95 11.63
C ALA A 257 8.60 -9.02 13.09
N VAL A 258 8.06 -9.93 13.89
CA VAL A 258 8.34 -10.02 15.33
C VAL A 258 9.21 -11.22 15.69
N ASP A 259 9.14 -12.30 14.91
CA ASP A 259 9.95 -13.50 15.11
C ASP A 259 11.42 -13.24 14.74
N PRO A 260 12.39 -13.86 15.43
CA PRO A 260 13.79 -13.86 14.99
C PRO A 260 13.90 -14.41 13.56
N GLU A 261 14.74 -13.80 12.72
CA GLU A 261 14.87 -14.13 11.28
C GLU A 261 15.02 -15.63 11.03
N ARG A 262 15.89 -16.30 11.81
CA ARG A 262 16.10 -17.76 11.69
C ARG A 262 14.82 -18.57 11.89
N GLU A 263 13.98 -18.18 12.85
CA GLU A 263 12.72 -18.86 13.13
C GLU A 263 11.67 -18.54 12.07
N ALA A 264 11.60 -17.28 11.65
CA ALA A 264 10.74 -16.85 10.55
C ALA A 264 11.07 -17.62 9.26
N CYS A 265 12.34 -17.69 8.87
CA CYS A 265 12.80 -18.44 7.71
C CYS A 265 12.46 -19.94 7.80
N ALA A 266 12.67 -20.57 8.97
CA ALA A 266 12.33 -21.96 9.17
C ALA A 266 10.83 -22.24 9.02
N LYS A 267 9.97 -21.37 9.59
CA LYS A 267 8.51 -21.47 9.43
C LYS A 267 8.06 -21.24 7.99
N VAL A 268 8.66 -20.29 7.27
CA VAL A 268 8.38 -20.07 5.83
C VAL A 268 8.71 -21.32 5.03
N ASP A 269 9.89 -21.89 5.23
CA ASP A 269 10.36 -23.06 4.48
C ASP A 269 9.58 -24.33 4.81
N ALA A 270 9.19 -24.52 6.07
CA ALA A 270 8.45 -25.70 6.52
C ALA A 270 6.96 -25.67 6.14
N GLU A 271 6.32 -24.49 6.19
CA GLU A 271 4.85 -24.41 6.15
C GLU A 271 4.34 -23.69 4.89
N LEU A 272 4.98 -22.57 4.52
CA LEU A 272 4.48 -21.75 3.43
C LEU A 272 4.96 -22.22 2.06
N VAL A 273 6.21 -22.69 1.96
CA VAL A 273 6.78 -23.16 0.68
C VAL A 273 6.06 -24.41 0.18
N PRO A 274 5.79 -25.46 0.99
CA PRO A 274 5.13 -26.66 0.49
C PRO A 274 3.67 -26.43 0.08
N ARG A 275 2.99 -25.50 0.75
CA ARG A 275 1.56 -25.19 0.50
C ARG A 275 1.35 -24.24 -0.67
N ARG A 276 2.33 -23.39 -0.99
CA ARG A 276 2.26 -22.41 -2.09
C ARG A 276 3.15 -22.76 -3.28
N GLY A 277 4.15 -23.62 -3.10
CA GLY A 277 5.10 -23.98 -4.16
C GLY A 277 6.13 -22.91 -4.51
N TYR A 278 6.44 -21.92 -3.65
CA TYR A 278 7.51 -20.94 -3.89
C TYR A 278 8.06 -20.23 -2.64
N ARG A 279 9.31 -19.78 -2.72
CA ARG A 279 10.04 -19.01 -1.70
C ARG A 279 9.89 -17.51 -2.00
N VAL A 280 9.90 -16.67 -0.96
CA VAL A 280 9.74 -15.19 -0.96
C VAL A 280 8.31 -14.69 -0.70
N PRO A 281 7.98 -14.41 0.58
CA PRO A 281 7.00 -13.38 0.90
C PRO A 281 7.66 -12.00 0.72
N TYR A 282 7.13 -11.16 -0.15
CA TYR A 282 7.33 -9.72 0.03
C TYR A 282 6.29 -9.27 1.07
N ALA A 283 6.75 -9.01 2.30
CA ALA A 283 5.94 -8.32 3.29
C ALA A 283 5.96 -6.83 2.93
N GLY A 284 4.78 -6.24 2.70
CA GLY A 284 4.64 -4.78 2.60
C GLY A 284 5.08 -4.08 3.91
N PRO A 285 5.23 -2.74 3.89
CA PRO A 285 5.80 -2.00 5.02
C PRO A 285 5.05 -2.29 6.32
N ILE A 286 5.84 -2.49 7.36
CA ILE A 286 5.41 -2.54 8.75
C ILE A 286 4.87 -1.15 9.09
N SER A 287 3.57 -0.94 8.93
CA SER A 287 2.89 0.18 9.59
C SER A 287 2.80 -0.19 11.08
N SER A 288 3.86 0.12 11.82
CA SER A 288 3.75 0.31 13.27
C SER A 288 2.95 1.59 13.51
N LEU A 289 1.63 1.49 13.45
CA LEU A 289 0.78 2.34 14.26
C LEU A 289 0.37 1.50 15.44
N SER A 290 1.21 1.58 16.47
CA SER A 290 0.78 1.30 17.84
C SER A 290 -0.53 2.03 18.09
N PHE A 291 -1.46 1.30 18.71
CA PHE A 291 -2.75 1.76 19.21
C PHE A 291 -2.69 3.12 19.93
#